data_AF-A0A9D7YID5-F1
#
_entry.id   AF-A0A9D7YID5-F1
#
_cell.length_a   1.000
_cell.length_b   1.000
_cell.length_c   1.000
_cell.angle_alpha   90.00
_cell.angle_beta   90.00
_cell.angle_gamma   90.00
#
_symmetry.space_group_name_H-M   'P 1'
#
loop_
_entity.id
_entity.type
_entity.pdbx_description
1 polymer ?
#
loop_
_entity_poly.entity_id
_entity_poly.type
_entity_poly.pdbx_seq_one_letter_code
_entity_poly.pdbx_strand_id
1 'polypeptide(L)'
;MARHAGAAHSTDASSPGGPGVRDKVLRVLELIRPAIQSDGGDIELVDITPSGVVRIRFQGACIGCPSSAMTLKMGIEKNLRDNIPEITGVESVGA
;
A
#
# COMPACT_ATOMS: atom_id res chain seq x y z
N MET A 1 7.27 -16.54 40.39
CA MET A 1 6.43 -15.67 39.53
C MET A 1 6.90 -15.89 38.09
N ALA A 2 6.62 -17.04 37.49
CA ALA A 2 5.50 -17.25 36.58
C ALA A 2 5.38 -16.16 35.49
N ARG A 3 5.92 -16.50 34.30
CA ARG A 3 5.41 -16.17 32.96
C ARG A 3 5.28 -14.69 32.60
N HIS A 4 6.16 -14.23 31.73
CA HIS A 4 5.74 -13.52 30.51
C HIS A 4 6.49 -14.08 29.32
N ALA A 5 5.90 -15.10 28.71
CA ALA A 5 6.04 -15.35 27.28
C ALA A 5 5.21 -14.28 26.56
N GLY A 6 5.79 -13.61 25.57
CA GLY A 6 5.11 -12.55 24.82
C GLY A 6 5.67 -12.47 23.39
N ALA A 7 5.03 -13.23 22.51
CA ALA A 7 4.96 -13.13 21.05
C ALA A 7 6.22 -12.66 20.30
N ALA A 8 7.01 -13.55 19.71
CA ALA A 8 6.76 -14.03 18.34
C ALA A 8 6.58 -12.87 17.34
N HIS A 9 7.68 -12.20 16.94
CA HIS A 9 7.71 -11.64 15.59
C HIS A 9 8.14 -12.76 14.63
N SER A 10 7.25 -13.75 14.52
CA SER A 10 7.28 -14.75 13.47
C SER A 10 6.66 -14.10 12.24
N THR A 11 7.48 -13.54 11.37
CA THR A 11 7.11 -13.29 9.98
C THR A 11 8.26 -13.71 9.09
N ASP A 12 8.36 -15.04 9.00
CA ASP A 12 8.67 -15.79 7.79
C ASP A 12 8.93 -14.93 6.53
N ALA A 13 10.19 -14.89 6.11
CA ALA A 13 10.64 -14.34 4.86
C ALA A 13 10.52 -15.37 3.71
N SER A 14 9.49 -16.22 3.72
CA SER A 14 9.33 -17.34 2.78
C SER A 14 8.01 -17.23 2.01
N SER A 15 7.84 -16.13 1.28
CA SER A 15 6.84 -16.02 0.21
C SER A 15 7.49 -15.41 -1.02
N PRO A 16 7.21 -15.92 -2.24
CA PRO A 16 7.84 -15.44 -3.47
C PRO A 16 7.30 -14.05 -3.82
N GLY A 17 7.98 -13.03 -3.30
CA GLY A 17 7.65 -11.60 -3.35
C GLY A 17 8.41 -10.88 -2.23
N GLY A 18 9.75 -10.84 -2.33
CA GLY A 18 10.64 -10.64 -1.18
C GLY A 18 10.40 -9.36 -0.34
N PRO A 19 10.84 -9.36 0.93
CA PRO A 19 10.57 -8.31 1.93
C PRO A 19 11.06 -6.90 1.54
N GLY A 20 11.88 -6.77 0.49
CA GLY A 20 12.36 -5.47 0.03
C GLY A 20 11.30 -4.63 -0.69
N VAL A 21 10.56 -5.19 -1.65
CA VAL A 21 9.63 -4.41 -2.48
C VAL A 21 8.42 -3.96 -1.68
N ARG A 22 7.84 -4.86 -0.89
CA ARG A 22 6.71 -4.55 -0.02
C ARG A 22 7.04 -3.43 0.97
N ASP A 23 8.20 -3.50 1.61
CA ASP A 23 8.64 -2.47 2.56
C ASP A 23 8.87 -1.12 1.88
N LYS A 24 9.49 -1.11 0.69
CA LYS A 24 9.63 0.11 -0.12
C LYS A 24 8.26 0.71 -0.46
N VAL A 25 7.30 -0.11 -0.90
CA VAL A 25 5.94 0.34 -1.22
C VAL A 25 5.31 0.97 0.02
N LEU A 26 5.33 0.27 1.16
CA LEU A 26 4.79 0.79 2.42
C LEU A 26 5.40 2.14 2.79
N ARG A 27 6.72 2.31 2.68
CA ARG A 27 7.38 3.60 2.94
C ARG A 27 6.87 4.72 2.03
N VAL A 28 6.71 4.45 0.73
CA VAL A 28 6.16 5.44 -0.20
C VAL A 28 4.70 5.77 0.15
N LEU A 29 3.89 4.76 0.49
CA LEU A 29 2.51 4.96 0.91
C LEU A 29 2.43 5.80 2.20
N GLU A 30 3.28 5.56 3.19
CA GLU A 30 3.35 6.35 4.42
C GLU A 30 3.67 7.84 4.17
N LEU A 31 4.46 8.16 3.13
CA LEU A 31 4.77 9.54 2.77
C LEU A 31 3.56 10.28 2.17
N ILE A 32 2.69 9.58 1.47
CA ILE A 32 1.52 10.18 0.80
C ILE A 32 0.24 10.13 1.65
N ARG A 33 0.17 9.23 2.64
CA ARG A 33 -1.01 9.06 3.52
C ARG A 33 -1.44 10.37 4.19
N PRO A 34 -0.56 11.24 4.72
CA PRO A 34 -0.99 12.50 5.31
C PRO A 34 -1.76 13.41 4.36
N ALA A 35 -1.40 13.43 3.07
CA ALA A 35 -2.13 14.19 2.06
C ALA A 35 -3.53 13.60 1.84
N ILE A 36 -3.61 12.27 1.67
CA ILE A 36 -4.88 11.56 1.45
C ILE A 36 -5.81 11.68 2.67
N GLN A 37 -5.24 11.63 3.88
CA GLN A 37 -5.98 11.82 5.13
C GLN A 37 -6.47 13.27 5.30
N SER A 38 -5.73 14.25 4.79
CA SER A 38 -6.19 15.64 4.74
C SER A 38 -7.40 15.80 3.82
N ASP A 39 -7.49 15.01 2.75
CA ASP A 39 -8.66 14.90 1.87
C ASP A 39 -9.80 14.02 2.46
N GLY A 40 -9.63 13.50 3.69
CA GLY A 40 -10.63 12.70 4.39
C GLY A 40 -10.70 11.22 3.99
N GLY A 41 -9.67 10.71 3.32
CA GLY A 41 -9.54 9.30 2.96
C GLY A 41 -8.41 8.57 3.68
N ASP A 42 -8.22 7.31 3.33
CA ASP A 42 -7.00 6.57 3.65
C ASP A 42 -6.72 5.54 2.56
N ILE A 43 -5.53 4.94 2.58
CA ILE A 43 -5.15 3.87 1.67
C ILE A 43 -4.51 2.71 2.42
N GLU A 44 -4.83 1.50 1.98
CA GLU A 44 -4.25 0.27 2.50
C GLU A 44 -3.60 -0.53 1.37
N LEU A 45 -2.40 -1.02 1.61
CA LEU A 45 -1.75 -2.00 0.74
C LEU A 45 -2.39 -3.37 0.95
N VAL A 46 -3.06 -3.89 -0.09
CA VAL A 46 -3.70 -5.20 -0.05
C VAL A 46 -2.71 -6.28 -0.49
N ASP A 47 -2.08 -6.09 -1.65
CA ASP A 47 -1.19 -7.09 -2.24
C ASP A 47 -0.25 -6.47 -3.28
N ILE A 48 0.80 -7.20 -3.66
CA ILE A 48 1.67 -6.84 -4.79
C ILE A 48 1.79 -8.07 -5.68
N THR A 49 1.29 -7.97 -6.90
CA THR A 49 1.32 -9.09 -7.84
C THR A 49 2.76 -9.37 -8.28
N PRO A 50 3.08 -10.62 -8.68
CA PRO A 50 4.40 -10.96 -9.22
C PRO A 50 4.75 -10.18 -10.51
N SER A 51 3.75 -9.61 -11.18
CA SER A 51 3.92 -8.73 -12.35
C SER A 51 4.29 -7.28 -11.99
N GLY A 52 4.44 -6.96 -10.69
CA GLY A 52 4.76 -5.61 -10.20
C GLY A 52 3.55 -4.70 -10.06
N VAL A 53 2.33 -5.23 -10.00
CA VAL A 53 1.12 -4.42 -9.82
C VAL A 53 0.78 -4.31 -8.34
N VAL A 54 0.72 -3.08 -7.81
CA VAL A 54 0.37 -2.82 -6.42
C VAL A 54 -1.15 -2.72 -6.29
N ARG A 55 -1.73 -3.61 -5.50
CA ARG A 55 -3.17 -3.63 -5.23
C ARG A 55 -3.42 -2.86 -3.93
N ILE A 56 -4.15 -1.76 -4.02
CA ILE A 56 -4.51 -0.91 -2.89
C ILE A 56 -6.01 -0.88 -2.67
N ARG A 57 -6.43 -0.57 -1.44
CA ARG A 57 -7.82 -0.30 -1.11
C ARG A 57 -7.92 1.14 -0.62
N PHE A 58 -8.79 1.92 -1.25
CA PHE A 58 -9.15 3.25 -0.75
C PHE A 58 -10.14 3.10 0.42
N GLN A 59 -10.01 3.97 1.41
CA GLN A 59 -10.91 4.08 2.56
C GLN A 59 -11.41 5.53 2.71
N GLY A 60 -12.50 5.72 3.45
CA GLY A 60 -13.04 7.04 3.78
C GLY A 60 -13.68 7.78 2.60
N ALA A 61 -13.53 9.11 2.58
CA ALA A 61 -14.16 10.00 1.59
C ALA A 61 -13.73 9.69 0.14
N CYS A 62 -12.58 9.06 -0.06
CA CYS A 62 -12.06 8.68 -1.37
C CYS A 62 -12.88 7.59 -2.08
N ILE A 63 -13.76 6.85 -1.38
CA ILE A 63 -14.63 5.83 -1.99
C ILE A 63 -15.83 6.48 -2.71
N GLY A 64 -16.29 7.66 -2.26
CA GLY A 64 -17.56 8.25 -2.71
C GLY A 64 -17.51 9.04 -4.01
N CYS A 65 -16.31 9.34 -4.56
CA CYS A 65 -16.16 10.13 -5.77
C CYS A 65 -15.24 9.41 -6.78
N PRO A 66 -15.78 8.85 -7.89
CA PRO A 66 -14.99 8.09 -8.85
C PRO A 66 -13.90 8.93 -9.55
N SER A 67 -14.15 10.23 -9.75
CA SER A 67 -13.18 11.15 -10.35
C SER A 67 -11.96 11.40 -9.45
N SER A 68 -12.17 11.53 -8.14
CA SER A 68 -11.09 11.72 -7.17
C SER A 68 -10.27 10.44 -7.00
N ALA A 69 -10.92 9.27 -6.95
CA ALA A 69 -10.23 7.98 -6.86
C ALA A 69 -9.28 7.74 -8.05
N MET A 70 -9.71 8.06 -9.27
CA MET A 70 -8.87 7.93 -10.46
C MET A 70 -7.65 8.85 -10.41
N THR A 71 -7.85 10.11 -10.02
CA THR A 71 -6.76 11.11 -9.92
C THR A 71 -5.75 10.72 -8.85
N LEU A 72 -6.23 10.32 -7.67
CA LEU A 72 -5.39 9.84 -6.58
C LEU A 72 -4.61 8.58 -6.98
N LYS A 73 -5.28 7.60 -7.59
CA LYS A 73 -4.61 6.39 -8.12
C LYS A 73 -3.44 6.76 -9.04
N MET A 74 -3.65 7.67 -10.00
CA MET A 74 -2.58 8.09 -10.92
C MET A 74 -1.41 8.75 -10.18
N GLY A 75 -1.70 9.60 -9.18
CA GLY A 75 -0.66 10.21 -8.35
C GLY A 75 0.15 9.19 -7.54
N ILE A 76 -0.54 8.19 -6.97
CA ILE A 76 0.08 7.09 -6.21
C ILE A 76 0.96 6.25 -7.13
N GLU A 77 0.44 5.84 -8.29
CA GLU A 77 1.17 5.04 -9.26
C GLU A 77 2.44 5.74 -9.72
N LYS A 78 2.36 7.04 -10.01
CA LYS A 78 3.54 7.83 -10.39
C LYS A 78 4.59 7.84 -9.27
N ASN A 79 4.20 8.11 -8.03
CA ASN A 79 5.13 8.12 -6.90
C ASN A 79 5.78 6.76 -6.67
N LEU A 80 5.01 5.67 -6.78
CA LEU A 80 5.54 4.32 -6.63
C LEU A 80 6.53 3.98 -7.73
N ARG A 81 6.22 4.28 -8.99
CA ARG A 81 7.12 4.04 -10.13
C ARG A 81 8.40 4.87 -10.06
N ASP A 82 8.31 6.12 -9.60
CA ASP A 82 9.45 7.02 -9.49
C ASP A 82 10.43 6.54 -8.38
N ASN A 83 9.92 5.93 -7.30
CA ASN A 83 10.76 5.41 -6.20
C ASN A 83 11.13 3.92 -6.34
N ILE A 84 10.32 3.14 -7.06
CA ILE A 84 10.40 1.68 -7.14
C ILE A 84 10.17 1.28 -8.61
N PRO A 85 11.24 1.16 -9.42
CA PRO A 85 11.12 0.83 -10.85
C PRO A 85 10.57 -0.58 -11.10
N GLU A 86 10.50 -1.42 -10.06
CA GLU A 86 9.91 -2.77 -10.09
C GLU A 86 8.37 -2.72 -10.19
N ILE A 87 7.75 -1.56 -9.86
CA ILE A 87 6.30 -1.39 -9.95
C ILE A 87 5.90 -1.04 -11.38
N THR A 88 4.96 -1.80 -11.93
CA THR A 88 4.45 -1.65 -13.29
C THR A 88 3.10 -0.93 -13.33
N GLY A 89 2.35 -0.94 -12.22
CA GLY A 89 1.07 -0.23 -12.11
C GLY A 89 0.42 -0.34 -10.74
N VAL A 90 -0.71 0.34 -10.58
CA VAL A 90 -1.53 0.29 -9.37
C VAL A 90 -2.97 -0.11 -9.71
N GLU A 91 -3.59 -0.93 -8.87
CA GLU A 91 -5.00 -1.30 -8.99
C GLU A 91 -5.73 -1.08 -7.67
N SER A 92 -6.94 -0.50 -7.75
CA SER A 92 -7.83 -0.37 -6.60
C SER A 92 -8.72 -1.60 -6.49
N VAL A 93 -8.71 -2.27 -5.34
CA VAL A 93 -9.58 -3.42 -5.07
C VAL A 93 -10.76 -3.01 -4.18
N GLY A 94 -11.96 -3.14 -4.70
CA GLY A 94 -13.21 -2.72 -4.04
C GLY A 94 -13.59 -1.29 -4.41
N ALA A 95 -14.64 -1.18 -5.21
CA ALA A 95 -15.49 0.00 -5.38
C ALA A 95 -16.88 -0.37 -4.86
#